data_AF-A0A8G0L3J3-F1
#
_entry.id   AF-A0A8G0L3J3-F1
#
_cell.length_a   1.000
_cell.length_b   1.000
_cell.length_c   1.000
_cell.angle_alpha   90.00
_cell.angle_beta   90.00
_cell.angle_gamma   90.00
#
_symmetry.space_group_name_H-M   'P 1'
#
loop_
_entity.id
_entity.type
_entity.pdbx_description
1 polymer ?
#
loop_
_entity_poly.entity_id
_entity_poly.type
_entity_poly.pdbx_seq_one_letter_code
_entity_poly.pdbx_strand_id
1 'polypeptide(L)'
;MSDPNNPNIAIRTTPQWALYQRESFWNTNDGKYPIFNTDPAEIEKLAKEKLSQGGWYYSSCNAGLSWTHLSNRQAFYRHRIVPRMLVDTNQRDTATEIFGHRVSAPIGFAPIGINRIYHPTGELSVAKVAQELNLAYCLSSAGSYSIEDVGKANGSGPRFFQLYQSPDDELCISMLQRAFDNGFDACMLTTDTWSLGWRHNDVFTGNYAFYHDHGAGDLGLQDPVFQKRLKEAGIDPKKNPKEAGQKWIDENIWHGRAITWEKMKWTMAQWKRISGGRPFCLKGIQNVEDAKKAVEL
;
A
#
# COMPACT_ATOMS: atom_id res chain seq x y z
N MET A 1 -16.21 26.65 -4.73
CA MET A 1 -17.05 25.44 -4.74
C MET A 1 -18.05 25.56 -5.87
N SER A 2 -17.84 24.86 -6.99
CA SER A 2 -18.73 25.00 -8.14
C SER A 2 -19.79 23.91 -8.15
N ASP A 3 -21.02 24.30 -8.43
CA ASP A 3 -22.12 23.40 -8.74
C ASP A 3 -21.87 22.68 -10.06
N PRO A 4 -22.02 21.33 -10.16
CA PRO A 4 -21.88 20.60 -11.40
C PRO A 4 -22.82 21.08 -12.50
N ASN A 5 -23.96 21.64 -12.11
CA ASN A 5 -25.00 22.12 -13.02
C ASN A 5 -24.92 23.63 -13.30
N ASN A 6 -23.86 24.33 -12.82
CA ASN A 6 -23.72 25.76 -13.09
C ASN A 6 -23.55 26.01 -14.60
N PRO A 7 -24.49 26.71 -15.25
CA PRO A 7 -24.45 26.94 -16.70
C PRO A 7 -23.27 27.81 -17.15
N ASN A 8 -22.59 28.49 -16.22
CA ASN A 8 -21.42 29.32 -16.49
C ASN A 8 -20.10 28.51 -16.54
N ILE A 9 -20.15 27.18 -16.42
CA ILE A 9 -18.96 26.31 -16.47
C ILE A 9 -19.02 25.48 -17.75
N ALA A 10 -18.31 25.96 -18.78
CA ALA A 10 -18.45 25.46 -20.15
C ALA A 10 -17.84 24.06 -20.39
N ILE A 11 -16.78 23.65 -19.69
CA ILE A 11 -16.06 22.38 -19.93
C ILE A 11 -15.54 21.78 -18.61
N ARG A 12 -15.70 20.46 -18.44
CA ARG A 12 -15.21 19.67 -17.30
C ARG A 12 -14.48 18.43 -17.80
N THR A 13 -13.23 18.23 -17.39
CA THR A 13 -12.39 17.12 -17.88
C THR A 13 -12.09 16.05 -16.82
N THR A 14 -12.28 16.31 -15.52
CA THR A 14 -12.02 15.34 -14.42
C THR A 14 -13.05 15.39 -13.29
N PRO A 15 -13.09 14.37 -12.39
CA PRO A 15 -13.87 14.45 -11.16
C PRO A 15 -13.55 15.73 -10.38
N GLN A 16 -14.57 16.49 -10.01
CA GLN A 16 -14.38 17.69 -9.22
C GLN A 16 -14.24 17.28 -7.75
N TRP A 17 -13.01 17.08 -7.28
CA TRP A 17 -12.71 16.73 -5.89
C TRP A 17 -13.35 17.69 -4.86
N ALA A 18 -13.51 18.96 -5.24
CA ALA A 18 -14.17 19.98 -4.42
C ALA A 18 -15.70 19.80 -4.29
N LEU A 19 -16.34 18.86 -5.03
CA LEU A 19 -17.75 18.54 -4.84
C LEU A 19 -18.00 17.94 -3.47
N TYR A 20 -17.07 17.14 -2.95
CA TYR A 20 -17.19 16.56 -1.62
C TYR A 20 -17.42 17.63 -0.54
N GLN A 21 -16.70 18.77 -0.61
CA GLN A 21 -16.92 19.90 0.30
C GLN A 21 -18.32 20.49 0.15
N ARG A 22 -18.78 20.70 -1.10
CA ARG A 22 -20.10 21.26 -1.37
C ARG A 22 -21.21 20.34 -0.89
N GLU A 23 -21.12 19.06 -1.20
CA GLU A 23 -22.07 18.03 -0.77
C GLU A 23 -22.10 17.93 0.76
N SER A 24 -20.94 17.99 1.41
CA SER A 24 -20.85 18.01 2.88
C SER A 24 -21.60 19.20 3.48
N PHE A 25 -21.53 20.38 2.87
CA PHE A 25 -22.30 21.54 3.31
C PHE A 25 -23.80 21.39 3.00
N TRP A 26 -24.15 20.93 1.80
CA TRP A 26 -25.55 20.80 1.40
C TRP A 26 -26.32 19.75 2.20
N ASN A 27 -25.69 18.62 2.48
CA ASN A 27 -26.27 17.52 3.25
C ASN A 27 -26.67 17.92 4.67
N THR A 28 -26.12 19.00 5.22
CA THR A 28 -26.53 19.54 6.54
C THR A 28 -27.98 20.04 6.55
N ASN A 29 -28.55 20.40 5.40
CA ASN A 29 -29.97 20.73 5.28
C ASN A 29 -30.88 19.52 5.60
N ASP A 30 -30.38 18.30 5.38
CA ASP A 30 -31.04 17.05 5.76
C ASP A 30 -30.63 16.57 7.17
N GLY A 31 -29.88 17.38 7.94
CA GLY A 31 -29.28 16.96 9.21
C GLY A 31 -28.17 15.91 9.08
N LYS A 32 -27.64 15.69 7.87
CA LYS A 32 -26.55 14.74 7.61
C LYS A 32 -25.19 15.44 7.68
N TYR A 33 -24.27 14.87 8.45
CA TYR A 33 -22.90 15.37 8.62
C TYR A 33 -21.89 14.30 8.20
N PRO A 34 -20.68 14.70 7.77
CA PRO A 34 -19.58 13.75 7.57
C PRO A 34 -19.31 12.93 8.84
N ILE A 35 -19.03 11.64 8.68
CA ILE A 35 -18.80 10.71 9.79
C ILE A 35 -17.50 10.98 10.57
N PHE A 36 -16.56 11.74 10.00
CA PHE A 36 -15.32 12.17 10.64
C PHE A 36 -14.83 13.49 10.05
N ASN A 37 -13.97 14.18 10.80
CA ASN A 37 -13.28 15.38 10.34
C ASN A 37 -12.21 15.01 9.30
N THR A 38 -12.06 15.79 8.24
CA THR A 38 -11.02 15.61 7.21
C THR A 38 -9.64 16.15 7.63
N ASP A 39 -9.53 16.79 8.81
CA ASP A 39 -8.24 17.15 9.42
C ASP A 39 -7.46 15.86 9.77
N PRO A 40 -6.25 15.65 9.21
CA PRO A 40 -5.43 14.49 9.53
C PRO A 40 -5.16 14.28 11.02
N ALA A 41 -5.06 15.35 11.83
CA ALA A 41 -4.82 15.22 13.26
C ALA A 41 -6.04 14.67 14.01
N GLU A 42 -7.25 15.08 13.61
CA GLU A 42 -8.49 14.55 14.18
C GLU A 42 -8.76 13.11 13.71
N ILE A 43 -8.37 12.76 12.48
CA ILE A 43 -8.41 11.36 12.00
C ILE A 43 -7.45 10.50 12.83
N GLU A 44 -6.23 10.96 13.08
CA GLU A 44 -5.24 10.25 13.90
C GLU A 44 -5.74 10.04 15.34
N LYS A 45 -6.32 11.07 15.94
CA LYS A 45 -6.95 10.99 17.26
C LYS A 45 -8.09 9.97 17.29
N LEU A 46 -9.02 10.04 16.32
CA LEU A 46 -10.13 9.10 16.22
C LEU A 46 -9.62 7.66 16.00
N ALA A 47 -8.59 7.47 15.17
CA ALA A 47 -7.97 6.16 14.97
C ALA A 47 -7.37 5.61 16.28
N LYS A 48 -6.68 6.44 17.06
CA LYS A 48 -6.18 6.06 18.39
C LYS A 48 -7.29 5.64 19.35
N GLU A 49 -8.45 6.29 19.30
CA GLU A 49 -9.62 5.96 20.13
C GLU A 49 -10.35 4.69 19.68
N LYS A 50 -10.34 4.38 18.37
CA LYS A 50 -11.12 3.28 17.79
C LYS A 50 -10.35 1.99 17.55
N LEU A 51 -9.05 2.08 17.30
CA LEU A 51 -8.21 0.90 17.08
C LEU A 51 -7.91 0.18 18.39
N SER A 52 -7.67 -1.12 18.29
CA SER A 52 -7.02 -1.86 19.39
C SER A 52 -5.64 -1.25 19.66
N GLN A 53 -5.08 -1.48 20.85
CA GLN A 53 -3.73 -1.00 21.17
C GLN A 53 -2.70 -1.48 20.13
N GLY A 54 -2.77 -2.75 19.72
CA GLY A 54 -1.90 -3.31 18.69
C GLY A 54 -2.09 -2.68 17.32
N GLY A 55 -3.34 -2.42 16.91
CA GLY A 55 -3.62 -1.69 15.67
C GLY A 55 -3.09 -0.25 15.70
N TRP A 56 -3.32 0.47 16.80
CA TRP A 56 -2.78 1.81 16.98
C TRP A 56 -1.25 1.81 16.93
N TYR A 57 -0.58 0.94 17.69
CA TYR A 57 0.88 0.87 17.68
C TYR A 57 1.45 0.46 16.33
N TYR A 58 0.82 -0.48 15.62
CA TYR A 58 1.28 -0.85 14.28
C TYR A 58 1.16 0.32 13.28
N SER A 59 0.16 1.19 13.43
CA SER A 59 0.02 2.41 12.60
C SER A 59 0.92 3.58 13.00
N SER A 60 1.18 3.75 14.30
CA SER A 60 1.79 4.97 14.84
C SER A 60 3.26 4.81 15.25
N CYS A 61 3.73 3.58 15.44
CA CYS A 61 5.12 3.34 15.84
C CYS A 61 6.07 3.52 14.67
N ASN A 62 7.11 4.32 14.91
CA ASN A 62 8.21 4.54 13.98
C ASN A 62 9.52 4.02 14.57
N ALA A 63 10.56 3.96 13.73
CA ALA A 63 11.89 3.57 14.18
C ALA A 63 12.49 4.59 15.15
N GLY A 64 13.12 4.10 16.21
CA GLY A 64 13.77 4.89 17.25
C GLY A 64 12.84 5.93 17.87
N LEU A 65 13.35 7.16 18.03
CA LEU A 65 12.60 8.28 18.63
C LEU A 65 11.67 9.00 17.64
N SER A 66 11.35 8.40 16.49
CA SER A 66 10.48 8.99 15.46
C SER A 66 11.00 10.29 14.81
N TRP A 67 12.27 10.66 14.97
CA TRP A 67 12.84 11.89 14.40
C TRP A 67 12.70 11.95 12.87
N THR A 68 12.95 10.86 12.16
CA THR A 68 12.79 10.80 10.69
C THR A 68 11.33 10.99 10.29
N HIS A 69 10.39 10.36 11.02
CA HIS A 69 8.95 10.55 10.78
C HIS A 69 8.55 12.03 10.93
N LEU A 70 8.99 12.69 12.00
CA LEU A 70 8.75 14.12 12.20
C LEU A 70 9.38 14.98 11.09
N SER A 71 10.61 14.65 10.70
CA SER A 71 11.35 15.35 9.65
C SER A 71 10.65 15.25 8.28
N ASN A 72 10.02 14.11 7.97
CA ASN A 72 9.25 13.92 6.75
C ASN A 72 8.09 14.91 6.65
N ARG A 73 7.32 15.11 7.74
CA ARG A 73 6.24 16.11 7.78
C ARG A 73 6.78 17.52 7.70
N GLN A 74 7.85 17.81 8.44
CA GLN A 74 8.46 19.14 8.47
C GLN A 74 9.06 19.56 7.12
N ALA A 75 9.50 18.60 6.30
CA ALA A 75 10.05 18.88 4.98
C ALA A 75 9.08 19.66 4.08
N PHE A 76 7.78 19.36 4.14
CA PHE A 76 6.76 20.08 3.38
C PHE A 76 6.64 21.55 3.80
N TYR A 77 6.90 21.88 5.07
CA TYR A 77 6.88 23.26 5.54
C TYR A 77 8.04 24.11 5.02
N ARG A 78 9.04 23.53 4.37
CA ARG A 78 10.13 24.30 3.72
C ARG A 78 9.72 24.82 2.34
N HIS A 79 8.63 24.32 1.78
CA HIS A 79 8.10 24.75 0.49
C HIS A 79 6.80 25.56 0.67
N ARG A 80 6.56 26.50 -0.24
CA ARG A 80 5.36 27.35 -0.26
C ARG A 80 4.85 27.45 -1.70
N ILE A 81 3.54 27.33 -1.87
CA ILE A 81 2.88 27.56 -3.15
C ILE A 81 2.70 29.08 -3.29
N VAL A 82 3.21 29.67 -4.37
CA VAL A 82 3.02 31.10 -4.67
C VAL A 82 1.66 31.27 -5.34
N PRO A 83 0.70 32.00 -4.73
CA PRO A 83 -0.59 32.24 -5.36
C PRO A 83 -0.43 33.08 -6.63
N ARG A 84 -1.08 32.65 -7.72
CA ARG A 84 -1.08 33.36 -9.01
C ARG A 84 -2.48 33.90 -9.28
N MET A 85 -2.63 35.22 -9.21
CA MET A 85 -3.91 35.90 -9.42
C MET A 85 -4.18 36.10 -10.92
N LEU A 86 -5.46 36.21 -11.29
CA LEU A 86 -5.92 36.48 -12.66
C LEU A 86 -5.44 35.45 -13.71
N VAL A 87 -5.12 34.23 -13.28
CA VAL A 87 -4.85 33.10 -14.17
C VAL A 87 -6.16 32.35 -14.40
N ASP A 88 -6.52 32.14 -15.67
CA ASP A 88 -7.66 31.30 -16.01
C ASP A 88 -7.39 29.85 -15.59
N THR A 89 -8.10 29.41 -14.55
CA THR A 89 -8.06 28.06 -14.00
C THR A 89 -9.44 27.40 -14.03
N ASN A 90 -10.33 27.87 -14.92
CA ASN A 90 -11.67 27.32 -15.06
C ASN A 90 -11.64 25.83 -15.45
N GLN A 91 -10.66 25.43 -16.26
CA GLN A 91 -10.34 24.04 -16.55
C GLN A 91 -9.21 23.56 -15.64
N ARG A 92 -9.46 22.48 -14.89
CA ARG A 92 -8.46 21.77 -14.09
C ARG A 92 -8.56 20.29 -14.43
N ASP A 93 -7.43 19.70 -14.75
CA ASP A 93 -7.30 18.26 -15.01
C ASP A 93 -6.26 17.71 -14.04
N THR A 94 -6.70 16.87 -13.10
CA THR A 94 -5.81 16.14 -12.19
C THR A 94 -5.44 14.77 -12.72
N ALA A 95 -6.07 14.30 -13.78
CA ALA A 95 -5.85 12.96 -14.28
C ALA A 95 -4.47 12.84 -14.92
N THR A 96 -3.82 11.74 -14.65
CA THR A 96 -2.45 11.46 -15.10
C THR A 96 -2.33 9.98 -15.44
N GLU A 97 -1.14 9.56 -15.84
CA GLU A 97 -0.81 8.16 -16.04
C GLU A 97 0.15 7.67 -14.94
N ILE A 98 -0.12 6.49 -14.38
CA ILE A 98 0.80 5.78 -13.47
C ILE A 98 0.97 4.37 -14.04
N PHE A 99 2.20 4.01 -14.41
CA PHE A 99 2.54 2.70 -14.99
C PHE A 99 1.66 2.28 -16.19
N GLY A 100 1.29 3.20 -17.07
CA GLY A 100 0.43 2.89 -18.22
C GLY A 100 -1.08 3.03 -17.95
N HIS A 101 -1.51 3.28 -16.71
CA HIS A 101 -2.92 3.41 -16.36
C HIS A 101 -3.33 4.86 -16.18
N ARG A 102 -4.40 5.27 -16.88
CA ARG A 102 -5.04 6.58 -16.67
C ARG A 102 -5.77 6.61 -15.32
N VAL A 103 -5.26 7.40 -14.38
CA VAL A 103 -5.82 7.59 -13.04
C VAL A 103 -6.46 8.97 -12.90
N SER A 104 -7.43 9.11 -11.99
CA SER A 104 -8.16 10.37 -11.78
C SER A 104 -7.34 11.49 -11.13
N ALA A 105 -6.27 11.14 -10.40
CA ALA A 105 -5.38 12.07 -9.70
C ALA A 105 -3.97 11.48 -9.55
N PRO A 106 -2.91 12.30 -9.36
CA PRO A 106 -1.53 11.84 -9.20
C PRO A 106 -1.25 11.33 -7.79
N ILE A 107 -2.16 10.54 -7.24
CA ILE A 107 -2.09 9.95 -5.90
C ILE A 107 -2.56 8.49 -5.96
N GLY A 108 -2.14 7.70 -5.00
CA GLY A 108 -2.52 6.30 -4.89
C GLY A 108 -2.35 5.76 -3.49
N PHE A 109 -2.76 4.52 -3.29
CA PHE A 109 -2.66 3.82 -2.02
C PHE A 109 -1.32 3.09 -1.97
N ALA A 110 -0.48 3.51 -1.02
CA ALA A 110 0.81 2.87 -0.75
C ALA A 110 0.61 1.43 -0.23
N PRO A 111 1.58 0.53 -0.45
CA PRO A 111 1.50 -0.83 0.07
C PRO A 111 1.64 -0.81 1.60
N ILE A 112 0.55 -1.16 2.28
CA ILE A 112 0.48 -1.37 3.73
C ILE A 112 0.07 -2.83 3.94
N GLY A 113 0.87 -3.58 4.70
CA GLY A 113 0.56 -4.96 5.06
C GLY A 113 -0.32 -5.04 6.30
N ILE A 114 -0.85 -6.24 6.54
CA ILE A 114 -1.59 -6.58 7.76
C ILE A 114 -2.82 -5.69 8.01
N ASN A 115 -3.57 -5.26 6.98
CA ASN A 115 -4.65 -4.29 7.21
C ASN A 115 -5.80 -4.84 8.08
N ARG A 116 -5.90 -6.17 8.27
CA ARG A 116 -6.84 -6.78 9.23
C ARG A 116 -6.57 -6.39 10.69
N ILE A 117 -5.37 -5.88 10.99
CA ILE A 117 -5.07 -5.31 12.31
C ILE A 117 -5.82 -4.00 12.56
N TYR A 118 -6.23 -3.30 11.50
CA TYR A 118 -6.98 -2.05 11.58
C TYR A 118 -8.49 -2.26 11.48
N HIS A 119 -8.93 -3.14 10.57
CA HIS A 119 -10.35 -3.42 10.34
C HIS A 119 -10.54 -4.82 9.73
N PRO A 120 -11.60 -5.58 10.07
CA PRO A 120 -11.79 -6.95 9.59
C PRO A 120 -11.76 -7.13 8.07
N THR A 121 -12.19 -6.13 7.30
CA THR A 121 -12.17 -6.17 5.82
C THR A 121 -10.80 -5.89 5.19
N GLY A 122 -9.83 -5.42 5.99
CA GLY A 122 -8.44 -5.20 5.60
C GLY A 122 -8.26 -4.51 4.25
N GLU A 123 -7.43 -5.13 3.41
CA GLU A 123 -7.05 -4.68 2.08
C GLU A 123 -8.26 -4.58 1.13
N LEU A 124 -9.29 -5.42 1.29
CA LEU A 124 -10.42 -5.50 0.36
C LEU A 124 -11.19 -4.18 0.26
N SER A 125 -11.42 -3.50 1.40
CA SER A 125 -12.12 -2.20 1.39
C SER A 125 -11.30 -1.12 0.69
N VAL A 126 -9.98 -1.08 0.94
CA VAL A 126 -9.09 -0.09 0.34
C VAL A 126 -8.96 -0.32 -1.16
N ALA A 127 -8.81 -1.59 -1.55
CA ALA A 127 -8.79 -2.05 -2.93
C ALA A 127 -10.08 -1.64 -3.68
N LYS A 128 -11.25 -1.87 -3.08
CA LYS A 128 -12.53 -1.44 -3.64
C LYS A 128 -12.63 0.09 -3.80
N VAL A 129 -12.30 0.86 -2.76
CA VAL A 129 -12.35 2.34 -2.82
C VAL A 129 -11.39 2.90 -3.86
N ALA A 130 -10.21 2.30 -4.01
CA ALA A 130 -9.27 2.70 -5.06
C ALA A 130 -9.86 2.53 -6.47
N GLN A 131 -10.62 1.47 -6.71
CA GLN A 131 -11.34 1.28 -7.96
C GLN A 131 -12.44 2.32 -8.16
N GLU A 132 -13.26 2.56 -7.13
CA GLU A 132 -14.37 3.53 -7.19
C GLU A 132 -13.87 4.95 -7.50
N LEU A 133 -12.70 5.32 -6.99
CA LEU A 133 -12.06 6.63 -7.25
C LEU A 133 -11.19 6.64 -8.51
N ASN A 134 -10.98 5.48 -9.15
CA ASN A 134 -10.02 5.25 -10.23
C ASN A 134 -8.61 5.80 -9.87
N LEU A 135 -8.11 5.36 -8.72
CA LEU A 135 -6.77 5.65 -8.20
C LEU A 135 -5.95 4.37 -8.12
N ALA A 136 -4.63 4.51 -8.26
CA ALA A 136 -3.71 3.37 -8.16
C ALA A 136 -3.74 2.74 -6.76
N TYR A 137 -3.87 1.41 -6.70
CA TYR A 137 -3.74 0.62 -5.47
C TYR A 137 -2.50 -0.27 -5.52
N CYS A 138 -1.76 -0.38 -4.42
CA CYS A 138 -0.61 -1.28 -4.33
C CYS A 138 -0.78 -2.29 -3.19
N LEU A 139 -0.84 -3.59 -3.49
CA LEU A 139 -0.93 -4.66 -2.49
C LEU A 139 0.45 -5.01 -1.94
N SER A 140 0.60 -5.13 -0.63
CA SER A 140 1.82 -5.67 -0.02
C SER A 140 1.84 -7.21 -0.03
N SER A 141 3.00 -7.81 -0.25
CA SER A 141 3.22 -9.25 -0.01
C SER A 141 3.07 -9.63 1.48
N ALA A 142 3.03 -8.67 2.40
CA ALA A 142 2.66 -8.86 3.80
C ALA A 142 1.16 -8.64 4.08
N GLY A 143 0.30 -8.75 3.05
CA GLY A 143 -1.13 -8.54 3.13
C GLY A 143 -1.88 -9.56 3.98
N SER A 144 -3.02 -9.13 4.53
CA SER A 144 -3.94 -9.97 5.29
C SER A 144 -4.98 -10.72 4.44
N TYR A 145 -5.01 -10.48 3.13
CA TYR A 145 -5.85 -11.21 2.18
C TYR A 145 -5.01 -11.74 1.02
N SER A 146 -5.55 -12.75 0.33
CA SER A 146 -4.93 -13.34 -0.84
C SER A 146 -4.80 -12.31 -1.98
N ILE A 147 -3.83 -12.54 -2.87
CA ILE A 147 -3.64 -11.74 -4.08
C ILE A 147 -4.91 -11.75 -4.92
N GLU A 148 -5.54 -12.93 -5.01
CA GLU A 148 -6.75 -13.20 -5.77
C GLU A 148 -7.96 -12.41 -5.23
N ASP A 149 -8.20 -12.44 -3.92
CA ASP A 149 -9.33 -11.74 -3.31
C ASP A 149 -9.19 -10.23 -3.42
N VAL A 150 -7.97 -9.71 -3.26
CA VAL A 150 -7.69 -8.28 -3.44
C VAL A 150 -7.83 -7.87 -4.89
N GLY A 151 -7.36 -8.70 -5.83
CA GLY A 151 -7.60 -8.56 -7.26
C GLY A 151 -9.10 -8.58 -7.60
N LYS A 152 -9.89 -9.44 -6.97
CA LYS A 152 -11.34 -9.41 -7.16
C LYS A 152 -11.96 -8.13 -6.60
N ALA A 153 -11.54 -7.69 -5.41
CA ALA A 153 -12.10 -6.52 -4.74
C ALA A 153 -11.80 -5.19 -5.46
N ASN A 154 -10.61 -5.04 -6.07
CA ASN A 154 -10.28 -3.86 -6.87
C ASN A 154 -10.89 -3.92 -8.30
N GLY A 155 -11.68 -4.95 -8.66
CA GLY A 155 -12.54 -4.93 -9.85
C GLY A 155 -11.77 -4.69 -11.15
N SER A 156 -12.04 -3.58 -11.84
CA SER A 156 -11.28 -3.12 -13.04
C SER A 156 -10.34 -1.95 -12.75
N GLY A 157 -10.06 -1.64 -11.48
CA GLY A 157 -9.18 -0.55 -11.07
C GLY A 157 -7.70 -0.82 -11.37
N PRO A 158 -6.87 0.24 -11.40
CA PRO A 158 -5.43 0.10 -11.55
C PRO A 158 -4.82 -0.44 -10.25
N ARG A 159 -4.11 -1.56 -10.35
CA ARG A 159 -3.47 -2.21 -9.19
C ARG A 159 -2.06 -2.69 -9.48
N PHE A 160 -1.20 -2.59 -8.48
CA PHE A 160 0.20 -2.96 -8.52
C PHE A 160 0.55 -3.86 -7.34
N PHE A 161 1.57 -4.69 -7.50
CA PHE A 161 1.99 -5.62 -6.47
C PHE A 161 3.34 -5.19 -5.88
N GLN A 162 3.38 -5.00 -4.57
CA GLN A 162 4.62 -4.78 -3.84
C GLN A 162 5.18 -6.10 -3.35
N LEU A 163 6.41 -6.40 -3.79
CA LEU A 163 7.14 -7.60 -3.43
C LEU A 163 8.16 -7.31 -2.32
N TYR A 164 8.13 -8.12 -1.27
CA TYR A 164 9.30 -8.37 -0.43
C TYR A 164 10.06 -9.57 -1.00
N GLN A 165 11.38 -9.43 -1.20
CA GLN A 165 12.19 -10.47 -1.82
C GLN A 165 12.36 -11.66 -0.86
N SER A 166 11.68 -12.76 -1.13
CA SER A 166 11.95 -14.03 -0.46
C SER A 166 13.32 -14.62 -0.90
N PRO A 167 14.05 -15.30 0.00
CA PRO A 167 15.20 -16.12 -0.36
C PRO A 167 14.81 -17.43 -1.06
N ASP A 168 13.53 -17.82 -1.02
CA ASP A 168 12.99 -18.93 -1.81
C ASP A 168 12.54 -18.42 -3.18
N ASP A 169 13.31 -18.77 -4.20
CA ASP A 169 13.08 -18.34 -5.58
C ASP A 169 11.80 -18.93 -6.17
N GLU A 170 11.41 -20.15 -5.80
CA GLU A 170 10.18 -20.80 -6.24
C GLU A 170 8.97 -20.01 -5.70
N LEU A 171 9.03 -19.61 -4.42
CA LEU A 171 7.98 -18.80 -3.80
C LEU A 171 7.93 -17.38 -4.39
N CYS A 172 9.08 -16.75 -4.64
CA CYS A 172 9.14 -15.44 -5.28
C CYS A 172 8.46 -15.47 -6.65
N ILE A 173 8.74 -16.50 -7.47
CA ILE A 173 8.11 -16.68 -8.78
C ILE A 173 6.61 -16.94 -8.64
N SER A 174 6.19 -17.76 -7.67
CA SER A 174 4.78 -18.04 -7.38
C SER A 174 3.99 -16.77 -7.08
N MET A 175 4.50 -15.92 -6.17
CA MET A 175 3.85 -14.65 -5.84
C MET A 175 3.74 -13.72 -7.05
N LEU A 176 4.81 -13.59 -7.85
CA LEU A 176 4.80 -12.75 -9.06
C LEU A 176 3.81 -13.26 -10.10
N GLN A 177 3.76 -14.58 -10.33
CA GLN A 177 2.83 -15.19 -11.28
C GLN A 177 1.38 -14.97 -10.83
N ARG A 178 1.07 -15.28 -9.57
CA ARG A 178 -0.25 -15.04 -8.99
C ARG A 178 -0.67 -13.58 -9.07
N ALA A 179 0.24 -12.65 -8.80
CA ALA A 179 -0.02 -11.23 -8.97
C ALA A 179 -0.38 -10.89 -10.42
N PHE A 180 0.43 -11.31 -11.38
CA PHE A 180 0.15 -11.03 -12.78
C PHE A 180 -1.17 -11.64 -13.26
N ASP A 181 -1.44 -12.90 -12.90
CA ASP A 181 -2.67 -13.63 -13.27
C ASP A 181 -3.94 -12.95 -12.71
N ASN A 182 -3.81 -12.15 -11.65
CA ASN A 182 -4.91 -11.41 -11.02
C ASN A 182 -4.90 -9.91 -11.37
N GLY A 183 -4.26 -9.54 -12.48
CA GLY A 183 -4.33 -8.20 -13.06
C GLY A 183 -3.49 -7.15 -12.33
N PHE A 184 -2.50 -7.56 -11.54
CA PHE A 184 -1.50 -6.65 -11.01
C PHE A 184 -0.48 -6.32 -12.11
N ASP A 185 -0.60 -5.13 -12.69
CA ASP A 185 0.08 -4.74 -13.93
C ASP A 185 1.41 -3.99 -13.71
N ALA A 186 1.89 -3.91 -12.47
CA ALA A 186 3.24 -3.45 -12.16
C ALA A 186 3.77 -4.13 -10.89
N CYS A 187 5.09 -4.31 -10.81
CA CYS A 187 5.76 -4.83 -9.62
C CYS A 187 6.63 -3.76 -8.95
N MET A 188 6.53 -3.65 -7.63
CA MET A 188 7.27 -2.70 -6.80
C MET A 188 8.11 -3.48 -5.79
N LEU A 189 9.42 -3.55 -5.99
CA LEU A 189 10.33 -4.22 -5.06
C LEU A 189 10.68 -3.28 -3.91
N THR A 190 10.29 -3.63 -2.68
CA THR A 190 10.68 -2.87 -1.49
C THR A 190 12.10 -3.26 -1.07
N THR A 191 13.01 -2.28 -1.04
CA THR A 191 14.43 -2.47 -0.76
C THR A 191 14.85 -1.88 0.59
N ASP A 192 13.95 -1.42 1.44
CA ASP A 192 14.28 -0.71 2.68
C ASP A 192 13.84 -1.46 3.96
N THR A 193 13.28 -2.66 3.82
CA THR A 193 12.72 -3.43 4.95
C THR A 193 12.93 -4.94 4.77
N TRP A 194 14.18 -5.41 4.65
CA TRP A 194 14.50 -6.85 4.79
C TRP A 194 14.67 -7.28 6.24
N SER A 195 14.84 -6.31 7.15
CA SER A 195 14.81 -6.47 8.60
C SER A 195 13.98 -5.33 9.19
N LEU A 196 13.39 -5.56 10.35
CA LEU A 196 12.57 -4.56 11.00
C LEU A 196 13.44 -3.50 11.69
N GLY A 197 13.02 -2.24 11.55
CA GLY A 197 13.53 -1.17 12.38
C GLY A 197 13.10 -1.32 13.84
N TRP A 198 13.88 -0.75 14.76
CA TRP A 198 13.58 -0.79 16.19
C TRP A 198 12.41 0.15 16.55
N ARG A 199 11.25 -0.41 16.91
CA ARG A 199 10.02 0.33 17.24
C ARG A 199 9.66 0.10 18.71
N HIS A 200 9.90 1.10 19.56
CA HIS A 200 9.90 0.91 21.02
C HIS A 200 8.59 0.33 21.59
N ASN A 201 7.41 0.83 21.20
CA ASN A 201 6.16 0.31 21.75
C ASN A 201 5.80 -1.06 21.18
N ASP A 202 6.14 -1.33 19.91
CA ASP A 202 5.94 -2.66 19.33
C ASP A 202 6.80 -3.70 20.07
N VAL A 203 8.06 -3.36 20.37
CA VAL A 203 8.95 -4.21 21.17
C VAL A 203 8.44 -4.39 22.58
N PHE A 204 8.05 -3.30 23.25
CA PHE A 204 7.56 -3.33 24.63
C PHE A 204 6.29 -4.18 24.80
N THR A 205 5.39 -4.13 23.82
CA THR A 205 4.12 -4.86 23.87
C THR A 205 4.13 -6.19 23.12
N GLY A 206 5.25 -6.54 22.47
CA GLY A 206 5.31 -7.72 21.60
C GLY A 206 4.31 -7.66 20.45
N ASN A 207 4.02 -6.46 19.92
CA ASN A 207 3.03 -6.20 18.87
C ASN A 207 3.56 -6.61 17.49
N TYR A 208 3.75 -7.92 17.32
CA TYR A 208 4.20 -8.51 16.08
C TYR A 208 3.16 -9.51 15.59
N ALA A 209 2.26 -9.03 14.73
CA ALA A 209 1.00 -9.70 14.41
C ALA A 209 1.16 -11.15 13.90
N PHE A 210 2.28 -11.47 13.27
CA PHE A 210 2.60 -12.79 12.73
C PHE A 210 2.97 -13.85 13.78
N TYR A 211 3.30 -13.46 15.01
CA TYR A 211 3.56 -14.41 16.12
C TYR A 211 2.31 -14.75 16.92
N HIS A 212 1.16 -14.16 16.58
CA HIS A 212 -0.08 -14.29 17.34
C HIS A 212 -1.23 -14.80 16.45
N ASP A 213 -2.33 -15.21 17.07
CA ASP A 213 -3.50 -15.80 16.39
C ASP A 213 -4.34 -14.72 15.68
N HIS A 214 -3.77 -14.05 14.68
CA HIS A 214 -4.43 -12.97 13.95
C HIS A 214 -3.99 -13.07 12.49
N GLY A 215 -4.90 -12.79 11.54
CA GLY A 215 -4.75 -12.98 10.09
C GLY A 215 -3.67 -12.13 9.40
N ALA A 216 -2.47 -12.13 9.94
CA ALA A 216 -1.24 -11.65 9.36
C ALA A 216 -0.58 -12.83 8.64
N GLY A 217 -0.42 -12.74 7.32
CA GLY A 217 0.21 -13.79 6.51
C GLY A 217 -0.75 -14.75 5.83
N ASP A 218 -2.06 -14.48 5.86
CA ASP A 218 -3.07 -15.22 5.10
C ASP A 218 -2.74 -15.25 3.60
N LEU A 219 -2.08 -14.20 3.07
CA LEU A 219 -1.59 -14.18 1.69
C LEU A 219 -0.66 -15.36 1.40
N GLY A 220 0.29 -15.61 2.31
CA GLY A 220 1.23 -16.72 2.23
C GLY A 220 0.53 -18.06 2.39
N LEU A 221 -0.44 -18.17 3.29
CA LEU A 221 -1.21 -19.40 3.49
C LEU A 221 -2.03 -19.83 2.26
N GLN A 222 -2.30 -18.92 1.32
CA GLN A 222 -2.93 -19.23 0.04
C GLN A 222 -1.92 -19.48 -1.10
N ASP A 223 -0.61 -19.36 -0.84
CA ASP A 223 0.42 -19.65 -1.82
C ASP A 223 0.72 -21.15 -1.91
N PRO A 224 0.64 -21.77 -3.11
CA PRO A 224 0.87 -23.21 -3.25
C PRO A 224 2.32 -23.62 -2.91
N VAL A 225 3.31 -22.78 -3.20
CA VAL A 225 4.71 -23.06 -2.85
C VAL A 225 4.89 -22.95 -1.35
N PHE A 226 4.31 -21.92 -0.71
CA PHE A 226 4.38 -21.80 0.75
C PHE A 226 3.67 -22.95 1.47
N GLN A 227 2.48 -23.38 0.99
CA GLN A 227 1.78 -24.55 1.52
C GLN A 227 2.64 -25.82 1.41
N LYS A 228 3.36 -26.00 0.30
CA LYS A 228 4.33 -27.07 0.12
C LYS A 228 5.47 -26.97 1.16
N ARG A 229 6.03 -25.78 1.40
CA ARG A 229 7.08 -25.57 2.43
C ARG A 229 6.58 -25.85 3.85
N LEU A 230 5.34 -25.50 4.17
CA LEU A 230 4.73 -25.84 5.45
C LEU A 230 4.62 -27.35 5.63
N LYS A 231 4.16 -28.07 4.59
CA LYS A 231 4.07 -29.53 4.61
C LYS A 231 5.43 -30.20 4.75
N GLU A 232 6.45 -29.74 4.03
CA GLU A 232 7.83 -30.22 4.13
C GLU A 232 8.41 -30.00 5.54
N ALA A 233 8.02 -28.91 6.21
CA ALA A 233 8.38 -28.61 7.59
C ALA A 233 7.51 -29.32 8.64
N GLY A 234 6.46 -30.06 8.24
CA GLY A 234 5.53 -30.71 9.16
C GLY A 234 4.61 -29.74 9.92
N ILE A 235 4.43 -28.51 9.42
CA ILE A 235 3.61 -27.47 10.06
C ILE A 235 2.21 -27.51 9.44
N ASP A 236 1.19 -27.82 10.24
CA ASP A 236 -0.22 -27.68 9.85
C ASP A 236 -0.70 -26.27 10.24
N PRO A 237 -0.95 -25.34 9.29
CA PRO A 237 -1.31 -23.97 9.63
C PRO A 237 -2.62 -23.84 10.42
N LYS A 238 -3.49 -24.86 10.42
CA LYS A 238 -4.71 -24.86 11.24
C LYS A 238 -4.44 -25.23 12.69
N LYS A 239 -3.43 -26.07 12.95
CA LYS A 239 -3.03 -26.52 14.30
C LYS A 239 -1.91 -25.67 14.88
N ASN A 240 -1.04 -25.16 14.02
CA ASN A 240 0.17 -24.42 14.33
C ASN A 240 0.18 -23.04 13.63
N PRO A 241 -0.87 -22.20 13.79
CA PRO A 241 -0.98 -20.93 13.07
C PRO A 241 0.19 -19.97 13.34
N LYS A 242 0.72 -19.97 14.57
CA LYS A 242 1.87 -19.13 14.97
C LYS A 242 3.17 -19.53 14.28
N GLU A 243 3.43 -20.83 14.18
CA GLU A 243 4.61 -21.35 13.48
C GLU A 243 4.51 -21.09 11.98
N ALA A 244 3.32 -21.21 11.40
CA ALA A 244 3.09 -20.87 10.00
C ALA A 244 3.27 -19.37 9.72
N GLY A 245 2.73 -18.51 10.60
CA GLY A 245 2.90 -17.06 10.52
C GLY A 245 4.35 -16.62 10.68
N GLN A 246 5.06 -17.19 11.67
CA GLN A 246 6.50 -17.01 11.87
C GLN A 246 7.28 -17.41 10.61
N LYS A 247 7.02 -18.61 10.06
CA LYS A 247 7.70 -19.10 8.86
C LYS A 247 7.47 -18.18 7.65
N TRP A 248 6.26 -17.63 7.51
CA TRP A 248 5.98 -16.67 6.45
C TRP A 248 6.83 -15.41 6.64
N ILE A 249 6.76 -14.80 7.81
CA ILE A 249 7.35 -13.48 8.02
C ILE A 249 8.88 -13.54 8.14
N ASP A 250 9.42 -14.44 8.96
CA ASP A 250 10.83 -14.46 9.32
C ASP A 250 11.69 -15.18 8.28
N GLU A 251 11.12 -16.10 7.48
CA GLU A 251 11.91 -16.78 6.46
C GLU A 251 11.73 -16.17 5.07
N ASN A 252 10.63 -15.44 4.81
CA ASN A 252 10.29 -15.01 3.45
C ASN A 252 10.10 -13.50 3.26
N ILE A 253 9.70 -12.76 4.29
CA ILE A 253 9.36 -11.34 4.15
C ILE A 253 10.42 -10.45 4.80
N TRP A 254 10.69 -10.65 6.09
CA TRP A 254 11.66 -9.89 6.90
C TRP A 254 12.77 -10.81 7.42
N HIS A 255 13.43 -11.51 6.50
CA HIS A 255 14.41 -12.57 6.78
C HIS A 255 15.82 -12.11 7.16
N GLY A 256 16.05 -10.80 7.20
CA GLY A 256 17.32 -10.21 7.63
C GLY A 256 18.44 -10.26 6.60
N ARG A 257 18.27 -10.90 5.43
CA ARG A 257 19.30 -10.89 4.38
C ARG A 257 19.17 -9.65 3.50
N ALA A 258 20.28 -8.94 3.33
CA ALA A 258 20.34 -7.80 2.44
C ALA A 258 20.02 -8.21 0.99
N ILE A 259 19.23 -7.38 0.30
CA ILE A 259 18.92 -7.55 -1.12
C ILE A 259 20.05 -6.92 -1.92
N THR A 260 20.61 -7.65 -2.90
CA THR A 260 21.71 -7.16 -3.74
C THR A 260 21.20 -6.70 -5.11
N TRP A 261 22.01 -5.88 -5.80
CA TRP A 261 21.76 -5.48 -7.18
C TRP A 261 21.63 -6.68 -8.13
N GLU A 262 22.42 -7.73 -7.94
CA GLU A 262 22.33 -8.96 -8.74
C GLU A 262 21.02 -9.71 -8.48
N LYS A 263 20.59 -9.81 -7.22
CA LYS A 263 19.29 -10.41 -6.90
C LYS A 263 18.15 -9.61 -7.51
N MET A 264 18.24 -8.28 -7.48
CA MET A 264 17.24 -7.41 -8.09
C MET A 264 17.16 -7.58 -9.62
N LYS A 265 18.30 -7.66 -10.33
CA LYS A 265 18.32 -7.98 -11.77
C LYS A 265 17.60 -9.30 -12.06
N TRP A 266 17.85 -10.33 -11.26
CA TRP A 266 17.17 -11.61 -11.40
C TRP A 266 15.65 -11.46 -11.20
N THR A 267 15.21 -10.75 -10.16
CA THR A 267 13.79 -10.53 -9.87
C THR A 267 13.10 -9.74 -10.98
N MET A 268 13.75 -8.70 -11.49
CA MET A 268 13.27 -7.91 -12.62
C MET A 268 13.16 -8.77 -13.89
N ALA A 269 14.13 -9.65 -14.15
CA ALA A 269 14.07 -10.60 -15.26
C ALA A 269 12.92 -11.61 -15.11
N GLN A 270 12.64 -12.10 -13.90
CA GLN A 270 11.48 -12.96 -13.65
C GLN A 270 10.17 -12.22 -13.89
N TRP A 271 10.04 -11.00 -13.38
CA TRP A 271 8.86 -10.18 -13.62
C TRP A 271 8.66 -9.91 -15.11
N LYS A 272 9.71 -9.53 -15.84
CA LYS A 272 9.67 -9.31 -17.29
C LYS A 272 9.21 -10.58 -18.04
N ARG A 273 9.72 -11.75 -17.66
CA ARG A 273 9.34 -13.04 -18.24
C ARG A 273 7.86 -13.38 -17.99
N ILE A 274 7.38 -13.15 -16.77
CA ILE A 274 6.01 -13.45 -16.34
C ILE A 274 5.01 -12.48 -17.00
N SER A 275 5.32 -11.19 -16.95
CA SER A 275 4.38 -10.13 -17.30
C SER A 275 4.44 -9.65 -18.74
N GLY A 276 5.39 -10.16 -19.54
CA GLY A 276 5.62 -9.67 -20.90
C GLY A 276 6.21 -8.25 -20.96
N GLY A 277 6.89 -7.81 -19.89
CA GLY A 277 7.55 -6.51 -19.82
C GLY A 277 6.73 -5.39 -19.18
N ARG A 278 5.80 -5.72 -18.29
CA ARG A 278 5.11 -4.71 -17.47
C ARG A 278 6.07 -3.94 -16.57
N PRO A 279 5.71 -2.72 -16.13
CA PRO A 279 6.56 -1.88 -15.30
C PRO A 279 7.07 -2.58 -14.03
N PHE A 280 8.32 -2.29 -13.70
CA PHE A 280 9.00 -2.71 -12.47
C PHE A 280 9.62 -1.47 -11.83
N CYS A 281 9.52 -1.32 -10.51
CA CYS A 281 10.10 -0.18 -9.81
C CYS A 281 10.71 -0.58 -8.46
N LEU A 282 11.70 0.21 -8.01
CA LEU A 282 12.31 0.06 -6.70
C LEU A 282 11.69 1.05 -5.72
N LYS A 283 11.24 0.55 -4.57
CA LYS A 283 10.72 1.34 -3.46
C LYS A 283 11.74 1.37 -2.33
N GLY A 284 12.06 2.58 -1.85
CA GLY A 284 12.99 2.80 -0.74
C GLY A 284 14.26 3.59 -1.12
N ILE A 285 14.40 3.99 -2.39
CA ILE A 285 15.52 4.78 -2.87
C ILE A 285 15.50 6.17 -2.22
N GLN A 286 16.62 6.56 -1.60
CA GLN A 286 16.84 7.89 -1.01
C GLN A 286 18.13 8.56 -1.52
N ASN A 287 19.05 7.79 -2.10
CA ASN A 287 20.32 8.26 -2.64
C ASN A 287 20.26 8.41 -4.18
N VAL A 288 20.87 9.47 -4.71
CA VAL A 288 20.91 9.76 -6.15
C VAL A 288 21.70 8.72 -6.96
N GLU A 289 22.80 8.21 -6.42
CA GLU A 289 23.61 7.16 -7.05
C GLU A 289 22.84 5.86 -7.19
N ASP A 290 22.08 5.47 -6.15
CA ASP A 290 21.21 4.30 -6.21
C ASP A 290 20.10 4.47 -7.26
N ALA A 291 19.53 5.68 -7.38
CA ALA A 291 18.55 5.99 -8.41
C ALA A 291 19.13 5.88 -9.83
N LYS A 292 20.33 6.43 -10.05
CA LYS A 292 21.04 6.32 -11.34
C LYS A 292 21.33 4.87 -11.69
N LYS A 293 21.87 4.12 -10.73
CA LYS A 293 22.18 2.70 -10.89
C LYS A 293 20.93 1.87 -11.19
N ALA A 294 19.78 2.20 -10.59
CA ALA A 294 18.53 1.52 -10.89
C ALA A 294 18.05 1.72 -12.33
N VAL A 295 18.31 2.90 -12.92
CA VAL A 295 17.92 3.23 -14.31
C VAL A 295 18.84 2.57 -15.35
N GLU A 296 20.08 2.27 -14.99
CA GLU A 296 21.06 1.61 -15.88
C GLU A 296 20.79 0.12 -16.11
N LEU A 297 19.86 -0.49 -15.37
CA LEU A 297 19.58 -1.93 -15.34
C LEU A 297 18.42 -2.34 -16.24
#